data_AF-A0A7C2KEE0-F1
#
_entry.id   AF-A0A7C2KEE0-F1
#
_cell.length_a   1.000
_cell.length_b   1.000
_cell.length_c   1.000
_cell.angle_alpha   90.00
_cell.angle_beta   90.00
_cell.angle_gamma   90.00
#
_symmetry.space_group_name_H-M   'P 1'
#
loop_
_entity.id
_entity.type
_entity.pdbx_description
1 polymer ?
#
loop_
_entity_poly.entity_id
_entity_poly.type
_entity_poly.pdbx_seq_one_letter_code
_entity_poly.pdbx_strand_id
1 'polypeptide(L)'
;MDSLTSPIHAAILPHHTLIAEKIGEFWVEIAASNPEPSMIVLVGPAHENQGSAEVVATDGAWETPFGVVASETAFVADLLASRTVVLDQNAFANEHSVGVHMPYLAKLFPETPVAAVIAKSSAGEAEAQAFVTALLNTLPEQSLMVMSVDFSHYLPSHEMDDMDARTLELISRRDYRAMDGLQPSHADSPFALESYFMLGDRRDWHQELVWHENSARVTKNFSADGTSYIVYFAHPQPPSLDPQPLTLTAAGDIMLGRGVAQALSRTTIEAAFGATAEDISGERHGVCESRERADGP
;
A
#
# COMPACT_ATOMS: atom_id res chain seq x y z
N MET A 1 10.99 10.44 -26.26
CA MET A 1 11.30 9.09 -25.78
C MET A 1 10.44 8.97 -24.54
N ASP A 2 9.20 8.56 -24.74
CA ASP A 2 8.18 8.55 -23.69
C ASP A 2 8.53 7.43 -22.71
N SER A 3 8.60 7.78 -21.43
CA SER A 3 8.91 6.84 -20.36
C SER A 3 7.85 5.73 -20.33
N LEU A 4 8.33 4.48 -20.41
CA LEU A 4 7.56 3.23 -20.42
C LEU A 4 6.98 2.86 -19.04
N THR A 5 6.76 3.83 -18.14
CA THR A 5 6.28 3.58 -16.78
C THR A 5 4.78 3.86 -16.70
N SER A 6 4.03 2.90 -16.14
CA SER A 6 2.60 3.06 -15.88
C SER A 6 2.38 4.20 -14.88
N PRO A 7 1.44 5.13 -15.12
CA PRO A 7 1.21 6.24 -14.19
C PRO A 7 0.81 5.72 -12.80
N ILE A 8 1.20 6.45 -11.75
CA ILE A 8 0.81 6.18 -10.38
C ILE A 8 -0.40 7.06 -10.06
N HIS A 9 -1.59 6.48 -9.92
CA HIS A 9 -2.81 7.23 -9.60
C HIS A 9 -2.95 7.51 -8.11
N ALA A 10 -2.45 6.60 -7.26
CA ALA A 10 -2.44 6.78 -5.83
C ALA A 10 -1.21 6.18 -5.17
N ALA A 11 -0.79 6.72 -4.03
CA ALA A 11 0.28 6.18 -3.22
C ALA A 11 -0.07 6.16 -1.72
N ILE A 12 0.46 5.19 -0.98
CA ILE A 12 0.64 5.27 0.47
C ILE A 12 2.11 5.61 0.72
N LEU A 13 2.38 6.71 1.43
CA LEU A 13 3.74 7.15 1.77
C LEU A 13 3.86 7.42 3.28
N PRO A 14 5.02 7.14 3.90
CA PRO A 14 5.26 7.47 5.30
C PRO A 14 5.56 8.96 5.48
N HIS A 15 5.41 9.44 6.72
CA HIS A 15 5.78 10.81 7.13
C HIS A 15 6.77 10.85 8.30
N HIS A 16 7.30 9.71 8.76
CA HIS A 16 8.41 9.71 9.71
C HIS A 16 9.68 10.32 9.09
N THR A 17 10.05 11.51 9.55
CA THR A 17 11.22 12.28 9.04
C THR A 17 12.56 11.55 9.15
N LEU A 18 12.68 10.50 9.98
CA LEU A 18 13.86 9.61 10.03
C LEU A 18 14.25 9.07 8.65
N ILE A 19 13.26 8.80 7.79
CA ILE A 19 13.44 8.26 6.45
C ILE A 19 13.17 9.30 5.35
N ALA A 20 13.37 10.59 5.64
CA ALA A 20 13.12 11.68 4.69
C ALA A 20 13.84 11.51 3.33
N GLU A 21 15.05 10.93 3.31
CA GLU A 21 15.74 10.62 2.06
C GLU A 21 14.94 9.60 1.23
N LYS A 22 14.47 8.53 1.88
CA LYS A 22 13.67 7.48 1.24
C LYS A 22 12.31 7.99 0.76
N ILE A 23 11.64 8.83 1.55
CA ILE A 23 10.41 9.52 1.14
C ILE A 23 10.66 10.35 -0.14
N GLY A 24 11.82 11.02 -0.22
CA GLY A 24 12.23 11.77 -1.40
C GLY A 24 12.42 10.89 -2.64
N GLU A 25 12.99 9.70 -2.49
CA GLU A 25 13.13 8.73 -3.60
C GLU A 25 11.76 8.35 -4.19
N PHE A 26 10.77 8.06 -3.34
CA PHE A 26 9.42 7.74 -3.80
C PHE A 26 8.75 8.91 -4.51
N TRP A 27 8.92 10.14 -4.00
CA TRP A 27 8.41 11.33 -4.70
C TRP A 27 9.06 11.55 -6.06
N VAL A 28 10.36 11.26 -6.21
CA VAL A 28 11.06 11.32 -7.50
C VAL A 28 10.49 10.27 -8.47
N GLU A 29 10.21 9.06 -8.00
CA GLU A 29 9.60 8.00 -8.81
C GLU A 29 8.17 8.37 -9.26
N ILE A 30 7.38 8.93 -8.34
CA ILE A 30 6.04 9.46 -8.63
C ILE A 30 6.12 10.58 -9.68
N ALA A 31 7.02 11.55 -9.50
CA ALA A 31 7.20 12.66 -10.45
C ALA A 31 7.64 12.19 -11.84
N ALA A 32 8.45 11.14 -11.92
CA ALA A 32 8.87 10.55 -13.19
C ALA A 32 7.71 9.88 -13.95
N SER A 33 6.75 9.29 -13.23
CA SER A 33 5.58 8.61 -13.82
C SER A 33 4.40 9.55 -14.06
N ASN A 34 4.34 10.65 -13.31
CA ASN A 34 3.28 11.65 -13.35
C ASN A 34 3.91 13.04 -13.49
N PRO A 35 4.38 13.46 -14.67
CA PRO A 35 5.11 14.73 -14.79
C PRO A 35 4.23 15.96 -14.52
N GLU A 36 2.93 15.88 -14.81
CA GLU A 36 2.00 17.02 -14.71
C GLU A 36 0.61 16.57 -14.20
N PRO A 37 0.49 16.14 -12.92
CA PRO A 37 -0.82 15.88 -12.33
C PRO A 37 -1.62 17.18 -12.23
N SER A 38 -2.93 17.12 -12.47
CA SER A 38 -3.80 18.30 -12.43
C SER A 38 -3.91 18.89 -11.03
N MET A 39 -3.81 18.03 -10.02
CA MET A 39 -3.78 18.38 -8.59
C MET A 39 -3.25 17.18 -7.79
N ILE A 40 -2.87 17.42 -6.55
CA ILE A 40 -2.52 16.36 -5.60
C ILE A 40 -3.48 16.43 -4.41
N VAL A 41 -4.10 15.32 -4.04
CA VAL A 41 -4.85 15.22 -2.79
C VAL A 41 -3.97 14.49 -1.79
N LEU A 42 -3.64 15.15 -0.68
CA LEU A 42 -2.79 14.61 0.37
C LEU A 42 -3.61 14.43 1.65
N VAL A 43 -3.74 13.18 2.11
CA VAL A 43 -4.58 12.80 3.24
C VAL A 43 -3.70 12.18 4.32
N GLY A 44 -3.75 12.68 5.56
CA GLY A 44 -2.98 12.11 6.68
C GLY A 44 -3.78 11.99 7.97
N PRO A 45 -3.22 11.38 9.04
CA PRO A 45 -3.80 11.47 10.37
C PRO A 45 -3.74 12.90 10.93
N ALA A 46 -4.69 13.22 11.80
CA ALA A 46 -4.60 14.32 12.75
C ALA A 46 -4.03 13.78 14.07
N HIS A 47 -2.71 13.81 14.25
CA HIS A 47 -1.99 13.15 15.37
C HIS A 47 -2.43 13.64 16.74
N GLU A 48 -2.66 14.94 16.89
CA GLU A 48 -3.14 15.53 18.12
C GLU A 48 -4.69 15.47 18.24
N ASN A 49 -5.35 14.80 17.29
CA ASN A 49 -6.80 14.76 17.13
C ASN A 49 -7.45 16.16 17.15
N GLN A 50 -6.70 17.15 16.64
CA GLN A 50 -7.18 18.51 16.44
C GLN A 50 -8.19 18.57 15.29
N GLY A 51 -8.93 19.68 15.22
CA GLY A 51 -9.94 19.92 14.20
C GLY A 51 -11.37 19.89 14.72
N SER A 52 -12.23 20.62 14.04
CA SER A 52 -13.65 20.82 14.39
C SER A 52 -14.58 19.67 13.98
N ALA A 53 -14.09 18.69 13.22
CA ALA A 53 -14.85 17.50 12.79
C ALA A 53 -13.93 16.26 12.71
N GLU A 54 -14.50 15.10 12.39
CA GLU A 54 -13.75 13.85 12.20
C GLU A 54 -12.77 13.92 11.03
N VAL A 55 -13.17 14.56 9.94
CA VAL A 55 -12.34 14.81 8.78
C VAL A 55 -12.37 16.30 8.46
N VAL A 56 -11.20 16.91 8.36
CA VAL A 56 -11.05 18.34 8.07
C VAL A 56 -10.13 18.58 6.88
N ALA A 57 -10.41 19.65 6.15
CA ALA A 57 -9.60 20.12 5.04
C ALA A 57 -9.14 21.55 5.30
N THR A 58 -8.14 22.00 4.54
CA THR A 58 -7.67 23.39 4.54
C THR A 58 -7.66 23.94 3.12
N ASP A 59 -7.97 25.21 2.97
CA ASP A 59 -7.79 26.01 1.75
C ASP A 59 -6.54 26.90 1.83
N GLY A 60 -5.76 26.77 2.91
CA GLY A 60 -4.52 27.49 3.14
C GLY A 60 -3.37 26.97 2.28
N ALA A 61 -2.57 27.90 1.75
CA ALA A 61 -1.32 27.57 1.09
C ALA A 61 -0.23 27.18 2.10
N TRP A 62 0.75 26.39 1.66
CA TRP A 62 1.84 25.91 2.50
C TRP A 62 3.15 26.62 2.14
N GLU A 63 3.75 27.28 3.13
CA GLU A 63 5.08 27.87 2.98
C GLU A 63 6.15 26.79 3.19
N THR A 64 7.07 26.66 2.25
CA THR A 64 8.20 25.71 2.34
C THR A 64 9.51 26.41 2.01
N PRO A 65 10.67 25.83 2.38
CA PRO A 65 11.98 26.35 1.96
C PRO A 65 12.19 26.40 0.44
N PHE A 66 11.37 25.71 -0.36
CA PHE A 66 11.49 25.64 -1.82
C PHE A 66 10.42 26.44 -2.57
N GLY A 67 9.51 27.12 -1.86
CA GLY A 67 8.42 27.88 -2.45
C GLY A 67 7.09 27.67 -1.72
N VAL A 68 6.05 28.30 -2.24
CA VAL A 68 4.68 28.15 -1.74
C VAL A 68 3.97 27.05 -2.51
N VAL A 69 3.34 26.11 -1.81
CA VAL A 69 2.43 25.13 -2.42
C VAL A 69 1.01 25.69 -2.31
N ALA A 70 0.38 25.96 -3.45
CA ALA A 70 -0.97 26.49 -3.49
C ALA A 70 -2.00 25.43 -3.08
N SER A 71 -3.08 25.85 -2.42
CA SER A 71 -4.20 24.96 -2.14
C SER A 71 -5.13 24.84 -3.37
N GLU A 72 -5.63 23.65 -3.66
CA GLU A 72 -6.68 23.45 -4.67
C GLU A 72 -8.06 23.80 -4.09
N THR A 73 -8.29 25.11 -3.94
CA THR A 73 -9.46 25.65 -3.22
C THR A 73 -10.80 25.28 -3.85
N ALA A 74 -10.88 25.08 -5.18
CA ALA A 74 -12.12 24.69 -5.83
C ALA A 74 -12.50 23.26 -5.45
N PHE A 75 -11.54 22.33 -5.47
CA PHE A 75 -11.78 20.97 -5.03
C PHE A 75 -12.10 20.88 -3.53
N VAL A 76 -11.43 21.67 -2.69
CA VAL A 76 -11.76 21.75 -1.26
C VAL A 76 -13.22 22.20 -1.08
N ALA A 77 -13.68 23.18 -1.85
CA ALA A 77 -15.08 23.62 -1.81
C ALA A 77 -16.06 22.50 -2.23
N ASP A 78 -15.71 21.69 -3.23
CA ASP A 78 -16.52 20.53 -3.64
C ASP A 78 -16.60 19.46 -2.54
N LEU A 79 -15.49 19.18 -1.84
CA LEU A 79 -15.49 18.30 -0.68
C LEU A 79 -16.38 18.83 0.46
N LEU A 80 -16.31 20.14 0.75
CA LEU A 80 -17.17 20.78 1.75
C LEU A 80 -18.65 20.67 1.36
N ALA A 81 -18.98 20.85 0.08
CA ALA A 81 -20.35 20.73 -0.42
C ALA A 81 -20.91 19.31 -0.27
N SER A 82 -20.05 18.29 -0.34
CA SER A 82 -20.41 16.90 -0.08
C SER A 82 -20.68 16.58 1.40
N ARG A 83 -20.30 17.49 2.31
CA ARG A 83 -20.42 17.38 3.78
C ARG A 83 -19.59 16.23 4.39
N THR A 84 -18.59 15.73 3.68
CA THR A 84 -17.69 14.70 4.19
C THR A 84 -16.51 15.28 4.96
N VAL A 85 -16.19 16.55 4.74
CA VAL A 85 -15.11 17.28 5.43
C VAL A 85 -15.61 18.63 5.93
N VAL A 86 -14.92 19.18 6.93
CA VAL A 86 -15.13 20.56 7.43
C VAL A 86 -13.86 21.38 7.21
N LEU A 87 -14.00 22.67 6.89
CA LEU A 87 -12.85 23.56 6.71
C LEU A 87 -12.31 23.96 8.09
N ASP A 88 -11.04 23.65 8.35
CA ASP A 88 -10.37 24.02 9.60
C ASP A 88 -8.86 24.16 9.39
N GLN A 89 -8.43 25.35 8.95
CA GLN A 89 -7.02 25.64 8.70
C GLN A 89 -6.15 25.52 9.96
N ASN A 90 -6.70 25.83 11.14
CA ASN A 90 -5.91 25.82 12.39
C ASN A 90 -5.48 24.40 12.77
N ALA A 91 -6.26 23.38 12.40
CA ALA A 91 -5.92 21.99 12.63
C ALA A 91 -4.61 21.55 11.95
N PHE A 92 -4.16 22.28 10.92
CA PHE A 92 -2.94 21.97 10.16
C PHE A 92 -1.69 22.69 10.69
N ALA A 93 -1.82 23.66 11.60
CA ALA A 93 -0.71 24.53 11.98
C ALA A 93 0.48 23.79 12.63
N ASN A 94 0.20 22.72 13.39
CA ASN A 94 1.21 21.86 14.02
C ASN A 94 1.15 20.41 13.50
N GLU A 95 0.35 20.15 12.47
CA GLU A 95 0.19 18.80 11.92
C GLU A 95 1.29 18.52 10.89
N HIS A 96 2.00 17.41 11.09
CA HIS A 96 3.17 17.06 10.30
C HIS A 96 2.91 15.96 9.28
N SER A 97 1.84 15.17 9.42
CA SER A 97 1.51 14.08 8.50
C SER A 97 1.47 14.56 7.05
N VAL A 98 0.78 15.67 6.81
CA VAL A 98 0.72 16.34 5.51
C VAL A 98 1.96 17.21 5.27
N GLY A 99 2.40 17.95 6.29
CA GLY A 99 3.47 18.95 6.18
C GLY A 99 4.81 18.40 5.72
N VAL A 100 5.15 17.15 6.10
CA VAL A 100 6.40 16.48 5.71
C VAL A 100 6.53 16.33 4.19
N HIS A 101 5.42 16.19 3.46
CA HIS A 101 5.45 16.01 2.01
C HIS A 101 5.61 17.33 1.25
N MET A 102 5.21 18.47 1.84
CA MET A 102 5.13 19.77 1.15
C MET A 102 6.45 20.24 0.52
N PRO A 103 7.63 20.10 1.16
CA PRO A 103 8.89 20.49 0.52
C PRO A 103 9.23 19.68 -0.75
N TYR A 104 8.83 18.40 -0.82
CA TYR A 104 9.01 17.61 -2.04
C TYR A 104 8.07 18.10 -3.14
N LEU A 105 6.82 18.40 -2.77
CA LEU A 105 5.80 18.92 -3.70
C LEU A 105 6.21 20.26 -4.29
N ALA A 106 6.65 21.22 -3.46
CA ALA A 106 7.14 22.52 -3.92
C ALA A 106 8.30 22.41 -4.92
N LYS A 107 9.14 21.38 -4.78
CA LYS A 107 10.31 21.18 -5.64
C LYS A 107 10.02 20.41 -6.91
N LEU A 108 9.17 19.38 -6.84
CA LEU A 108 8.91 18.45 -7.94
C LEU A 108 7.66 18.82 -8.75
N PHE A 109 6.70 19.50 -8.12
CA PHE A 109 5.41 19.89 -8.70
C PHE A 109 5.09 21.37 -8.41
N PRO A 110 5.97 22.33 -8.78
CA PRO A 110 5.84 23.73 -8.37
C PRO A 110 4.55 24.42 -8.82
N GLU A 111 3.92 23.95 -9.89
CA GLU A 111 2.68 24.50 -10.45
C GLU A 111 1.43 23.66 -10.12
N THR A 112 1.58 22.55 -9.39
CA THR A 112 0.45 21.67 -9.05
C THR A 112 -0.14 22.06 -7.70
N PRO A 113 -1.44 22.40 -7.63
CA PRO A 113 -2.08 22.72 -6.37
C PRO A 113 -2.40 21.46 -5.56
N VAL A 114 -2.49 21.62 -4.25
CA VAL A 114 -2.71 20.52 -3.29
C VAL A 114 -4.01 20.69 -2.53
N ALA A 115 -4.82 19.64 -2.42
CA ALA A 115 -5.90 19.57 -1.45
C ALA A 115 -5.43 18.75 -0.24
N ALA A 116 -5.25 19.41 0.89
CA ALA A 116 -4.80 18.77 2.13
C ALA A 116 -6.00 18.42 3.03
N VAL A 117 -6.05 17.16 3.48
CA VAL A 117 -7.08 16.61 4.34
C VAL A 117 -6.42 15.88 5.50
N ILE A 118 -6.95 16.03 6.72
CA ILE A 118 -6.56 15.20 7.86
C ILE A 118 -7.78 14.61 8.53
N ALA A 119 -7.62 13.40 9.06
CA ALA A 119 -8.68 12.69 9.75
C ALA A 119 -8.23 12.31 11.17
N LYS A 120 -9.15 12.45 12.12
CA LYS A 120 -8.95 11.99 13.50
C LYS A 120 -8.93 10.48 13.55
N SER A 121 -8.36 9.94 14.63
CA SER A 121 -8.39 8.50 14.89
C SER A 121 -9.81 7.95 15.13
N SER A 122 -10.80 8.81 15.31
CA SER A 122 -12.22 8.45 15.46
C SER A 122 -13.00 8.43 14.15
N ALA A 123 -12.41 8.87 13.03
CA ALA A 123 -12.99 8.73 11.70
C ALA A 123 -12.87 7.26 11.26
N GLY A 124 -14.01 6.57 11.15
CA GLY A 124 -14.05 5.15 10.82
C GLY A 124 -14.54 4.88 9.39
N GLU A 125 -14.99 3.65 9.15
CA GLU A 125 -15.38 3.12 7.85
C GLU A 125 -16.47 3.98 7.20
N ALA A 126 -17.41 4.50 8.00
CA ALA A 126 -18.49 5.34 7.49
C ALA A 126 -17.97 6.67 6.93
N GLU A 127 -17.05 7.33 7.64
CA GLU A 127 -16.39 8.55 7.17
C GLU A 127 -15.53 8.26 5.94
N ALA A 128 -14.77 7.15 5.93
CA ALA A 128 -13.95 6.74 4.79
C ALA A 128 -14.80 6.46 3.55
N GLN A 129 -15.91 5.71 3.69
CA GLN A 129 -16.86 5.45 2.60
C GLN A 129 -17.47 6.74 2.04
N ALA A 130 -17.86 7.67 2.92
CA ALA A 130 -18.42 8.95 2.51
C ALA A 130 -17.38 9.78 1.76
N PHE A 131 -16.15 9.86 2.28
CA PHE A 131 -15.03 10.56 1.65
C PHE A 131 -14.69 9.97 0.28
N VAL A 132 -14.54 8.65 0.15
CA VAL A 132 -14.29 7.99 -1.14
C VAL A 132 -15.43 8.24 -2.13
N THR A 133 -16.68 8.24 -1.66
CA THR A 133 -17.83 8.60 -2.51
C THR A 133 -17.74 10.03 -3.03
N ALA A 134 -17.32 10.98 -2.20
CA ALA A 134 -17.07 12.35 -2.64
C ALA A 134 -15.95 12.40 -3.69
N LEU A 135 -14.82 11.73 -3.44
CA LEU A 135 -13.71 11.64 -4.40
C LEU A 135 -14.13 11.05 -5.74
N LEU A 136 -14.96 9.99 -5.77
CA LEU A 136 -15.43 9.41 -7.02
C LEU A 136 -16.26 10.40 -7.86
N ASN A 137 -16.94 11.34 -7.22
CA ASN A 137 -17.79 12.33 -7.90
C ASN A 137 -17.04 13.58 -8.34
N THR A 138 -15.99 13.97 -7.61
CA THR A 138 -15.34 15.28 -7.78
C THR A 138 -13.90 15.20 -8.27
N LEU A 139 -13.21 14.08 -8.05
CA LEU A 139 -11.78 13.96 -8.35
C LEU A 139 -11.53 13.93 -9.87
N PRO A 140 -10.73 14.88 -10.40
CA PRO A 140 -10.30 14.86 -11.80
C PRO A 140 -9.53 13.59 -12.15
N GLU A 141 -9.58 13.17 -13.42
CA GLU A 141 -8.94 11.92 -13.87
C GLU A 141 -7.41 11.94 -13.76
N GLN A 142 -6.78 13.11 -13.91
CA GLN A 142 -5.32 13.28 -13.87
C GLN A 142 -4.78 13.71 -12.49
N SER A 143 -5.59 13.51 -11.43
CA SER A 143 -5.17 13.79 -10.05
C SER A 143 -4.29 12.68 -9.50
N LEU A 144 -3.37 13.06 -8.61
CA LEU A 144 -2.60 12.11 -7.80
C LEU A 144 -3.14 12.10 -6.36
N MET A 145 -3.47 10.92 -5.86
CA MET A 145 -3.87 10.72 -4.47
C MET A 145 -2.70 10.24 -3.64
N VAL A 146 -2.43 10.84 -2.49
CA VAL A 146 -1.39 10.36 -1.56
C VAL A 146 -1.97 10.25 -0.16
N MET A 147 -1.91 9.04 0.39
CA MET A 147 -2.25 8.75 1.77
C MET A 147 -0.97 8.71 2.59
N SER A 148 -0.83 9.64 3.52
CA SER A 148 0.27 9.75 4.44
C SER A 148 0.00 8.86 5.67
N VAL A 149 0.73 7.75 5.79
CA VAL A 149 0.49 6.73 6.81
C VAL A 149 1.82 6.16 7.28
N ASP A 150 2.09 6.26 8.58
CA ASP A 150 3.07 5.41 9.26
C ASP A 150 2.34 4.19 9.88
N PHE A 151 3.06 3.07 9.99
CA PHE A 151 2.47 1.81 10.45
C PHE A 151 2.72 1.58 11.95
N SER A 152 3.23 0.44 12.37
CA SER A 152 3.39 0.09 13.77
C SER A 152 4.31 1.08 14.51
N HIS A 153 3.85 1.71 15.61
CA HIS A 153 4.66 2.65 16.42
C HIS A 153 4.99 2.13 17.82
N TYR A 154 6.13 2.57 18.36
CA TYR A 154 6.57 2.35 19.74
C TYR A 154 6.74 0.87 20.10
N LEU A 155 7.17 0.08 19.13
CA LEU A 155 7.39 -1.36 19.28
C LEU A 155 8.82 -1.75 18.90
N PRO A 156 9.37 -2.81 19.51
CA PRO A 156 10.56 -3.48 19.01
C PRO A 156 10.36 -4.01 17.58
N SER A 157 11.47 -4.16 16.83
CA SER A 157 11.44 -4.57 15.41
C SER A 157 10.59 -5.81 15.11
N HIS A 158 10.71 -6.86 15.94
CA HIS A 158 9.96 -8.10 15.75
C HIS A 158 8.45 -7.94 16.04
N GLU A 159 8.07 -7.11 17.00
CA GLU A 159 6.65 -6.83 17.29
C GLU A 159 6.03 -5.97 16.19
N MET A 160 6.79 -5.03 15.62
CA MET A 160 6.35 -4.30 14.42
C MET A 160 6.09 -5.26 13.25
N ASP A 161 6.97 -6.23 13.01
CA ASP A 161 6.76 -7.23 11.95
C ASP A 161 5.48 -8.06 12.18
N ASP A 162 5.19 -8.43 13.43
CA ASP A 162 3.96 -9.16 13.80
C ASP A 162 2.70 -8.31 13.60
N MET A 163 2.74 -7.03 13.96
CA MET A 163 1.61 -6.11 13.78
C MET A 163 1.39 -5.78 12.30
N ASP A 164 2.46 -5.51 11.56
CA ASP A 164 2.44 -5.25 10.12
C ASP A 164 1.86 -6.45 9.37
N ALA A 165 2.25 -7.68 9.73
CA ALA A 165 1.71 -8.90 9.12
C ALA A 165 0.19 -9.01 9.29
N ARG A 166 -0.34 -8.64 10.47
CA ARG A 166 -1.79 -8.60 10.73
C ARG A 166 -2.47 -7.51 9.89
N THR A 167 -1.88 -6.32 9.83
CA THR A 167 -2.41 -5.22 9.02
C THR A 167 -2.46 -5.60 7.53
N LEU A 168 -1.39 -6.20 7.01
CA LEU A 168 -1.32 -6.70 5.63
C LEU A 168 -2.34 -7.83 5.36
N GLU A 169 -2.59 -8.71 6.34
CA GLU A 169 -3.63 -9.73 6.22
C GLU A 169 -5.03 -9.10 6.07
N LEU A 170 -5.36 -8.09 6.88
CA LEU A 170 -6.64 -7.37 6.77
C LEU A 170 -6.77 -6.64 5.43
N ILE A 171 -5.70 -5.95 4.99
CA ILE A 171 -5.63 -5.29 3.68
C ILE A 171 -5.89 -6.30 2.55
N SER A 172 -5.25 -7.47 2.61
CA SER A 172 -5.39 -8.51 1.56
C SER A 172 -6.81 -9.05 1.45
N ARG A 173 -7.55 -9.06 2.57
CA ARG A 173 -8.94 -9.52 2.65
C ARG A 173 -9.97 -8.43 2.39
N ARG A 174 -9.55 -7.16 2.28
CA ARG A 174 -10.45 -6.00 2.24
C ARG A 174 -11.41 -5.96 3.43
N ASP A 175 -10.91 -6.32 4.61
CA ASP A 175 -11.72 -6.32 5.83
C ASP A 175 -11.74 -4.92 6.47
N TYR A 176 -12.35 -3.95 5.78
CA TYR A 176 -12.39 -2.55 6.22
C TYR A 176 -12.98 -2.38 7.61
N ARG A 177 -14.01 -3.17 7.93
CA ARG A 177 -14.62 -3.16 9.26
C ARG A 177 -13.65 -3.61 10.36
N ALA A 178 -12.74 -4.53 10.08
CA ALA A 178 -11.70 -4.90 11.03
C ALA A 178 -10.58 -3.84 11.08
N MET A 179 -10.35 -3.11 9.98
CA MET A 179 -9.37 -2.03 9.90
C MET A 179 -9.75 -0.82 10.77
N ASP A 180 -11.04 -0.53 10.97
CA ASP A 180 -11.53 0.44 11.95
C ASP A 180 -10.97 0.21 13.37
N GLY A 181 -10.71 -1.05 13.71
CA GLY A 181 -10.20 -1.43 15.02
C GLY A 181 -8.69 -1.24 15.18
N LEU A 182 -7.97 -0.87 14.11
CA LEU A 182 -6.53 -0.73 14.15
C LEU A 182 -6.13 0.37 15.14
N GLN A 183 -5.21 0.00 16.02
CA GLN A 183 -4.64 0.87 17.03
C GLN A 183 -3.35 1.50 16.48
N PRO A 184 -2.78 2.54 17.12
CA PRO A 184 -1.48 3.11 16.76
C PRO A 184 -0.32 2.10 16.75
N SER A 185 -0.49 0.94 17.39
CA SER A 185 0.43 -0.19 17.30
C SER A 185 0.44 -0.88 15.92
N HIS A 186 -0.48 -0.54 15.02
CA HIS A 186 -0.65 -1.12 13.69
C HIS A 186 -0.50 -0.09 12.57
N ALA A 187 -1.23 1.02 12.67
CA ALA A 187 -1.17 2.15 11.75
C ALA A 187 -1.76 3.40 12.43
N ASP A 188 -1.24 4.57 12.07
CA ASP A 188 -1.67 5.85 12.63
C ASP A 188 -2.94 6.43 11.98
N SER A 189 -3.31 5.95 10.79
CA SER A 189 -4.45 6.44 10.03
C SER A 189 -5.22 5.31 9.32
N PRO A 190 -6.08 4.57 10.05
CA PRO A 190 -7.00 3.60 9.45
C PRO A 190 -7.87 4.23 8.36
N PHE A 191 -8.37 5.45 8.59
CA PHE A 191 -9.16 6.21 7.61
C PHE A 191 -8.44 6.38 6.27
N ALA A 192 -7.18 6.80 6.26
CA ALA A 192 -6.44 7.02 5.01
C ALA A 192 -6.13 5.68 4.32
N LEU A 193 -5.79 4.66 5.12
CA LEU A 193 -5.53 3.31 4.63
C LEU A 193 -6.77 2.70 3.95
N GLU A 194 -7.93 2.76 4.60
CA GLU A 194 -9.20 2.28 4.04
C GLU A 194 -9.59 3.07 2.79
N SER A 195 -9.45 4.41 2.84
CA SER A 195 -9.75 5.28 1.71
C SER A 195 -8.90 4.93 0.48
N TYR A 196 -7.62 4.58 0.67
CA TYR A 196 -6.73 4.15 -0.41
C TYR A 196 -7.25 2.89 -1.12
N PHE A 197 -7.43 1.82 -0.35
CA PHE A 197 -7.81 0.52 -0.89
C PHE A 197 -9.23 0.56 -1.48
N MET A 198 -10.15 1.25 -0.82
CA MET A 198 -11.53 1.38 -1.29
C MET A 198 -11.61 2.21 -2.57
N LEU A 199 -10.87 3.31 -2.68
CA LEU A 199 -10.83 4.10 -3.92
C LEU A 199 -10.23 3.29 -5.07
N GLY A 200 -9.12 2.58 -4.82
CA GLY A 200 -8.48 1.74 -5.81
C GLY A 200 -9.40 0.63 -6.33
N ASP A 201 -10.13 -0.04 -5.44
CA ASP A 201 -11.09 -1.09 -5.82
C ASP A 201 -12.27 -0.52 -6.63
N ARG A 202 -12.75 0.68 -6.27
CA ARG A 202 -13.85 1.37 -6.98
C ARG A 202 -13.44 1.90 -8.36
N ARG A 203 -12.17 2.22 -8.55
CA ARG A 203 -11.59 2.71 -9.81
C ARG A 203 -10.93 1.61 -10.65
N ASP A 204 -10.97 0.35 -10.19
CA ASP A 204 -10.29 -0.79 -10.80
C ASP A 204 -8.80 -0.50 -11.03
N TRP A 205 -8.09 -0.17 -9.94
CA TRP A 205 -6.65 0.06 -9.94
C TRP A 205 -5.89 -1.12 -9.36
N HIS A 206 -4.78 -1.48 -10.01
CA HIS A 206 -3.83 -2.45 -9.49
C HIS A 206 -3.02 -1.80 -8.36
N GLN A 207 -3.16 -2.30 -7.14
CA GLN A 207 -2.51 -1.77 -5.94
C GLN A 207 -1.37 -2.70 -5.52
N GLU A 208 -0.14 -2.21 -5.63
CA GLU A 208 1.09 -2.98 -5.44
C GLU A 208 1.80 -2.56 -4.16
N LEU A 209 2.24 -3.53 -3.35
CA LEU A 209 3.16 -3.31 -2.24
C LEU A 209 4.57 -3.09 -2.80
N VAL A 210 5.08 -1.87 -2.67
CA VAL A 210 6.36 -1.46 -3.26
C VAL A 210 7.51 -1.60 -2.26
N TRP A 211 7.24 -1.32 -0.98
CA TRP A 211 8.26 -1.34 0.05
C TRP A 211 7.68 -1.63 1.43
N HIS A 212 8.38 -2.44 2.22
CA HIS A 212 8.05 -2.73 3.60
C HIS A 212 9.34 -2.78 4.41
N GLU A 213 9.44 -1.92 5.43
CA GLU A 213 10.63 -1.79 6.26
C GLU A 213 10.30 -1.23 7.64
N ASN A 214 11.24 -1.24 8.59
CA ASN A 214 11.09 -0.52 9.84
C ASN A 214 12.34 0.26 10.28
N SER A 215 12.14 1.26 11.14
CA SER A 215 13.20 2.17 11.58
C SER A 215 14.40 1.46 12.19
N ALA A 216 14.18 0.34 12.91
CA ALA A 216 15.25 -0.45 13.50
C ALA A 216 16.16 -1.08 12.43
N ARG A 217 15.58 -1.62 11.35
CA ARG A 217 16.33 -2.17 10.21
C ARG A 217 17.01 -1.07 9.38
N VAL A 218 16.32 0.05 9.10
CA VAL A 218 16.91 1.20 8.37
C VAL A 218 18.13 1.75 9.11
N THR A 219 17.99 1.99 10.42
CA THR A 219 19.06 2.61 11.24
C THR A 219 20.06 1.61 11.80
N LYS A 220 19.79 0.30 11.66
CA LYS A 220 20.52 -0.80 12.32
C LYS A 220 20.52 -0.68 13.85
N ASN A 221 19.50 -0.04 14.43
CA ASN A 221 19.30 0.10 15.86
C ASN A 221 18.12 -0.76 16.35
N PHE A 222 18.42 -2.00 16.74
CA PHE A 222 17.42 -2.95 17.24
C PHE A 222 17.14 -2.85 18.74
N SER A 223 17.80 -1.90 19.44
CA SER A 223 17.65 -1.72 20.88
C SER A 223 16.60 -0.68 21.28
N ALA A 224 16.06 0.06 20.30
CA ALA A 224 15.05 1.08 20.53
C ALA A 224 13.73 0.68 19.87
N ASP A 225 12.64 1.16 20.45
CA ASP A 225 11.33 1.11 19.82
C ASP A 225 11.32 1.96 18.55
N GLY A 226 10.48 1.56 17.59
CA GLY A 226 10.53 2.10 16.25
C GLY A 226 9.18 2.45 15.64
N THR A 227 9.25 2.70 14.34
CA THR A 227 8.11 2.87 13.44
C THR A 227 8.32 1.99 12.22
N SER A 228 7.29 1.30 11.76
CA SER A 228 7.33 0.59 10.47
C SER A 228 6.71 1.40 9.34
N TYR A 229 7.08 1.04 8.12
CA TYR A 229 6.76 1.76 6.90
C TYR A 229 6.31 0.75 5.84
N ILE A 230 5.13 0.97 5.29
CA ILE A 230 4.59 0.17 4.19
C ILE A 230 4.15 1.14 3.10
N VAL A 231 4.68 0.94 1.89
CA VAL A 231 4.43 1.80 0.74
C VAL A 231 3.70 1.02 -0.33
N TYR A 232 2.61 1.60 -0.80
CA TYR A 232 1.82 1.06 -1.90
C TYR A 232 1.73 2.06 -3.04
N PHE A 233 1.76 1.58 -4.29
CA PHE A 233 1.39 2.34 -5.48
C PHE A 233 0.19 1.72 -6.16
N ALA A 234 -0.73 2.58 -6.62
CA ALA A 234 -1.90 2.19 -7.40
C ALA A 234 -1.70 2.65 -8.83
N HIS A 235 -1.88 1.72 -9.76
CA HIS A 235 -1.73 1.93 -11.20
C HIS A 235 -3.06 1.63 -11.91
N PRO A 236 -3.24 2.10 -13.16
CA PRO A 236 -4.27 1.53 -14.02
C PRO A 236 -4.18 0.00 -14.03
N GLN A 237 -5.31 -0.69 -13.98
CA GLN A 237 -5.33 -2.13 -14.16
C GLN A 237 -4.65 -2.48 -15.49
N PRO A 238 -3.66 -3.40 -15.50
CA PRO A 238 -3.09 -3.85 -16.76
C PRO A 238 -4.21 -4.48 -17.61
N PRO A 239 -4.19 -4.29 -18.95
CA PRO A 239 -5.17 -4.92 -19.81
C PRO A 239 -5.17 -6.43 -19.52
N SER A 240 -6.36 -7.01 -19.31
CA SER A 240 -6.45 -8.43 -18.97
C SER A 240 -5.76 -9.22 -20.09
N LEU A 241 -4.64 -9.88 -19.77
CA LEU A 241 -4.10 -10.90 -20.64
C LEU A 241 -5.09 -12.05 -20.58
N ASP A 242 -5.98 -12.13 -21.57
CA ASP A 242 -6.75 -13.34 -21.81
C ASP A 242 -5.73 -14.49 -21.84
N PRO A 243 -5.78 -15.45 -20.91
CA PRO A 243 -4.71 -16.44 -20.75
C PRO A 243 -4.75 -17.40 -21.93
N GLN A 244 -4.18 -16.97 -23.05
CA GLN A 244 -3.79 -17.87 -24.11
C GLN A 244 -2.65 -18.71 -23.52
N PRO A 245 -2.79 -20.03 -23.41
CA PRO A 245 -1.71 -20.87 -22.88
C PRO A 245 -0.47 -20.68 -23.75
N LEU A 246 0.56 -20.03 -23.18
CA LEU A 246 1.86 -19.93 -23.81
C LEU A 246 2.45 -21.34 -23.87
N THR A 247 2.26 -22.01 -25.00
CA THR A 247 2.86 -23.31 -25.26
C THR A 247 4.28 -23.10 -25.73
N LEU A 248 5.23 -23.12 -24.80
CA LEU A 248 6.65 -23.09 -25.13
C LEU A 248 7.08 -24.49 -25.62
N THR A 249 7.17 -24.67 -26.94
CA THR A 249 7.70 -25.92 -27.50
C THR A 249 9.18 -25.76 -27.77
N ALA A 250 10.02 -26.32 -26.90
CA ALA A 250 11.45 -26.47 -27.17
C ALA A 250 11.67 -27.76 -27.96
N ALA A 251 11.93 -27.64 -29.27
CA ALA A 251 12.40 -28.75 -30.10
C ALA A 251 13.84 -28.46 -30.53
N GLY A 252 14.78 -29.18 -29.92
CA GLY A 252 16.20 -29.15 -30.25
C GLY A 252 16.91 -30.29 -29.53
N ASP A 253 18.01 -30.77 -30.10
CA ASP A 253 18.85 -31.77 -29.43
C ASP A 253 19.40 -31.17 -28.14
N ILE A 254 19.02 -31.74 -27.00
CA ILE A 254 19.68 -31.48 -25.73
C ILE A 254 21.10 -32.04 -25.85
N MET A 255 22.04 -31.20 -26.27
CA MET A 255 23.45 -31.53 -26.22
C MET A 255 23.88 -31.53 -24.76
N LEU A 256 23.78 -32.69 -24.10
CA LEU A 256 24.37 -32.94 -22.77
C LEU A 256 25.89 -32.92 -22.90
N GLY A 257 26.45 -31.72 -23.01
CA GLY A 257 27.88 -31.49 -23.07
C GLY A 257 28.57 -31.83 -21.75
N ARG A 258 29.90 -31.64 -21.72
CA ARG A 258 30.83 -32.11 -20.66
C ARG A 258 30.42 -31.76 -19.22
N GLY A 259 29.61 -30.71 -19.02
CA GLY A 259 29.12 -30.32 -17.69
C GLY A 259 28.15 -31.34 -17.07
N VAL A 260 27.29 -31.98 -17.86
CA VAL A 260 26.33 -32.98 -17.35
C VAL A 260 27.06 -34.27 -16.97
N ALA A 261 28.00 -34.73 -17.80
CA ALA A 261 28.82 -35.90 -17.49
C ALA A 261 29.65 -35.70 -16.20
N GLN A 262 30.17 -34.48 -15.99
CA GLN A 262 30.96 -34.15 -14.80
C GLN A 262 30.07 -34.07 -13.54
N ALA A 263 28.84 -33.56 -13.66
CA ALA A 263 27.85 -33.58 -12.59
C ALA A 263 27.42 -35.01 -12.23
N LEU A 264 27.15 -35.86 -13.24
CA LEU A 264 26.76 -37.26 -13.04
C LEU A 264 27.90 -38.12 -12.48
N SER A 265 29.16 -37.82 -12.77
CA SER A 265 30.31 -38.54 -12.18
C SER A 265 30.52 -38.30 -10.68
N ARG A 266 29.85 -37.28 -10.11
CA ARG A 266 29.99 -36.88 -8.71
C ARG A 266 28.81 -37.33 -7.84
N THR A 267 27.80 -37.96 -8.43
CA THR A 267 26.57 -38.36 -7.74
C THR A 267 26.37 -39.86 -7.90
N THR A 268 26.22 -40.60 -6.81
CA THR A 268 25.83 -42.02 -6.88
C THR A 268 24.34 -42.12 -7.20
N ILE A 269 23.94 -43.21 -7.87
CA ILE A 269 22.53 -43.45 -8.22
C ILE A 269 21.65 -43.40 -6.96
N GLU A 270 22.12 -43.93 -5.83
CA GLU A 270 21.35 -43.87 -4.58
C GLU A 270 21.16 -42.45 -4.04
N ALA A 271 22.14 -41.55 -4.20
CA ALA A 271 22.03 -40.16 -3.76
C ALA A 271 21.05 -39.33 -4.62
N ALA A 272 20.93 -39.66 -5.91
CA ALA A 272 20.01 -39.00 -6.82
C ALA A 272 18.53 -39.36 -6.56
N PHE A 273 18.27 -40.56 -6.03
CA PHE A 273 16.91 -41.05 -5.75
C PHE A 273 16.52 -41.08 -4.27
N GLY A 274 17.48 -40.94 -3.34
CA GLY A 274 17.21 -40.92 -1.90
C GLY A 274 16.46 -39.68 -1.40
N ALA A 275 16.52 -38.56 -2.12
CA ALA A 275 15.88 -37.30 -1.74
C ALA A 275 14.42 -37.14 -2.22
N THR A 276 13.84 -38.15 -2.89
CA THR A 276 12.48 -38.09 -3.46
C THR A 276 11.53 -39.18 -2.96
N ALA A 277 11.95 -39.96 -1.94
CA ALA A 277 11.15 -41.07 -1.43
C ALA A 277 9.98 -40.67 -0.51
N GLU A 278 9.90 -39.42 -0.02
CA GLU A 278 8.79 -38.96 0.82
C GLU A 278 7.61 -38.35 0.03
N ASP A 279 7.78 -38.01 -1.26
CA ASP A 279 6.75 -37.26 -2.03
C ASP A 279 6.02 -38.07 -3.12
N ILE A 280 6.19 -39.40 -3.18
CA ILE A 280 5.54 -40.25 -4.22
C ILE A 280 4.81 -41.48 -3.63
N SER A 281 4.39 -41.44 -2.37
CA SER A 281 3.42 -42.43 -1.85
C SER A 281 2.02 -41.81 -1.73
N GLY A 282 1.31 -41.80 -2.86
CA GLY A 282 -0.12 -41.52 -2.89
C GLY A 282 -0.91 -42.68 -2.28
N GLU A 283 -1.07 -42.71 -0.95
CA GLU A 283 -2.00 -43.63 -0.30
C GLU A 283 -3.44 -43.08 -0.31
N ARG A 284 -4.23 -43.63 -1.22
CA ARG A 284 -5.69 -43.50 -1.27
C ARG A 284 -6.31 -44.23 -0.06
N HIS A 285 -6.89 -43.51 0.89
CA HIS A 285 -7.82 -44.10 1.85
C HIS A 285 -9.25 -44.00 1.31
N GLY A 286 -9.73 -45.11 0.76
CA GLY A 286 -11.11 -45.29 0.34
C GLY A 286 -11.40 -46.77 0.15
N VAL A 287 -11.76 -47.47 1.23
CA VAL A 287 -12.40 -48.78 1.14
C VAL A 287 -13.73 -48.71 1.89
N CYS A 288 -14.78 -48.73 1.07
CA CYS A 288 -16.15 -49.00 1.42
C CYS A 288 -16.29 -50.53 1.43
N GLU A 289 -16.54 -51.14 2.59
CA GLU A 289 -16.89 -52.56 2.68
C GLU A 289 -18.31 -52.78 3.17
N SER A 290 -18.91 -53.78 2.55
CA SER A 290 -20.31 -54.11 2.40
C SER A 290 -20.95 -54.74 3.63
N ARG A 291 -22.25 -54.47 3.78
CA ARG A 291 -23.19 -55.21 4.62
C ARG A 291 -23.29 -56.67 4.19
N GLU A 292 -23.20 -57.59 5.16
CA GLU A 292 -23.92 -58.87 5.11
C GLU A 292 -24.62 -59.14 6.45
N ARG A 293 -25.88 -59.56 6.35
CA ARG A 293 -26.74 -60.05 7.43
C ARG A 293 -26.45 -61.54 7.65
N ALA A 294 -26.56 -62.02 8.89
CA ALA A 294 -27.04 -63.37 9.17
C ALA A 294 -27.65 -63.45 10.58
N ASP A 295 -28.81 -64.12 10.64
CA ASP A 295 -29.69 -64.34 11.79
C ASP A 295 -29.17 -65.38 12.81
N GLY A 296 -29.49 -65.14 14.10
CA GLY A 296 -29.97 -66.11 15.10
C GLY A 296 -29.03 -67.20 15.65
N PRO A 297 -29.43 -67.92 16.72
CA PRO A 297 -30.67 -67.85 17.50
C PRO A 297 -30.56 -67.06 18.82
#